data_AF-A0A950WH98-F1
#
_entry.id   AF-A0A950WH98-F1
#
_cell.length_a   1.000
_cell.length_b   1.000
_cell.length_c   1.000
_cell.angle_alpha   90.00
_cell.angle_beta   90.00
_cell.angle_gamma   90.00
#
_symmetry.space_group_name_H-M   'P 1'
#
loop_
_entity.id
_entity.type
_entity.pdbx_description
1 polymer ?
#
loop_
_entity_poly.entity_id
_entity_poly.type
_entity_poly.pdbx_seq_one_letter_code
_entity_poly.pdbx_strand_id
1 'polypeptide(L)'
;AAMLAAVQKKAVDGFVMSSPVDEIAQQRGTGVIAIDPFAEPIPELAQVPYSVWGTSRATLQKRPAAIAASLRAITKAIKLAAENQEETLRVMRPQIKDVPPEAIDAVIEKYRHGAARTPVISPAQVEATVRWMNLGESKPMSVRFEDVVDNGGAEAAAAVILKSPS
;
A
#
# COMPACT_ATOMS: atom_id res chain seq x y z
N ALA A 1 -5.12 -19.83 -6.87
CA ALA A 1 -6.35 -19.00 -6.90
C ALA A 1 -7.02 -19.13 -8.27
N ALA A 2 -8.34 -18.98 -8.35
CA ALA A 2 -9.13 -19.23 -9.57
C ALA A 2 -8.66 -18.46 -10.82
N MET A 3 -8.12 -17.24 -10.67
CA MET A 3 -7.62 -16.42 -11.79
C MET A 3 -6.39 -17.02 -12.47
N LEU A 4 -5.45 -17.59 -11.70
CA LEU A 4 -4.30 -18.32 -12.26
C LEU A 4 -4.76 -19.51 -13.10
N ALA A 5 -5.78 -20.24 -12.63
CA ALA A 5 -6.36 -21.33 -13.38
C ALA A 5 -7.11 -20.86 -14.64
N ALA A 6 -7.77 -19.70 -14.59
CA ALA A 6 -8.46 -19.10 -15.73
C ALA A 6 -7.48 -18.73 -16.86
N VAL A 7 -6.34 -18.11 -16.53
CA VAL A 7 -5.28 -17.81 -17.51
C VAL A 7 -4.67 -19.08 -18.08
N GLN A 8 -4.35 -20.07 -17.24
CA GLN A 8 -3.82 -21.36 -17.70
C GLN A 8 -4.76 -22.07 -18.68
N LYS A 9 -6.07 -21.95 -18.45
CA LYS A 9 -7.11 -22.51 -19.33
C LYS A 9 -7.48 -21.61 -20.51
N LYS A 10 -6.82 -20.45 -20.67
CA LYS A 10 -7.15 -19.43 -21.68
C LYS A 10 -8.62 -18.99 -21.64
N ALA A 11 -9.23 -19.01 -20.45
CA ALA A 11 -10.60 -18.54 -20.24
C ALA A 11 -10.69 -17.02 -20.14
N VAL A 12 -9.55 -16.35 -19.93
CA VAL A 12 -9.38 -14.90 -19.92
C VAL A 12 -8.04 -14.55 -20.58
N ASP A 13 -7.96 -13.39 -21.22
CA ASP A 13 -6.73 -12.90 -21.87
C ASP A 13 -5.80 -12.12 -20.91
N GLY A 14 -6.33 -11.71 -19.75
CA GLY A 14 -5.58 -10.98 -18.73
C GLY A 14 -6.37 -10.81 -17.44
N PHE A 15 -5.69 -10.37 -16.39
CA PHE A 15 -6.30 -10.00 -15.11
C PHE A 15 -5.52 -8.87 -14.45
N VAL A 16 -6.16 -8.17 -13.51
CA VAL A 16 -5.51 -7.23 -12.62
C VAL A 16 -5.64 -7.79 -11.20
N MET A 17 -4.50 -8.12 -10.58
CA MET A 17 -4.43 -8.66 -9.22
C MET A 17 -3.21 -8.06 -8.52
N SER A 18 -3.21 -8.13 -7.19
CA SER A 18 -2.03 -7.78 -6.39
C SER A 18 -1.01 -8.92 -6.36
N SER A 19 0.25 -8.56 -6.11
CA SER A 19 1.31 -9.51 -5.78
C SER A 19 0.90 -10.42 -4.61
N PRO A 20 1.35 -11.69 -4.59
CA PRO A 20 2.32 -12.29 -5.52
C PRO A 20 1.69 -12.97 -6.76
N VAL A 21 0.40 -12.74 -7.06
CA VAL A 21 -0.33 -13.57 -8.03
C VAL A 21 0.22 -13.41 -9.44
N ASP A 22 0.54 -12.19 -9.84
CA ASP A 22 1.15 -11.81 -11.10
C ASP A 22 2.60 -12.34 -11.23
N GLU A 23 3.42 -12.23 -10.18
CA GLU A 23 4.78 -12.81 -10.20
C GLU A 23 4.73 -14.34 -10.32
N ILE A 24 3.81 -15.01 -9.63
CA ILE A 24 3.62 -16.46 -9.74
C ILE A 24 3.21 -16.85 -11.16
N ALA A 25 2.34 -16.07 -11.83
CA ALA A 25 1.92 -16.33 -13.20
C ALA A 25 3.10 -16.24 -14.18
N GLN A 26 3.95 -15.22 -14.02
CA GLN A 26 5.15 -14.98 -14.82
C GLN A 26 6.21 -16.06 -14.59
N GLN A 27 6.51 -16.39 -13.33
CA GLN A 27 7.49 -17.45 -12.98
C GLN A 27 7.09 -18.82 -13.54
N ARG A 28 5.79 -19.10 -13.66
CA ARG A 28 5.27 -20.34 -14.25
C ARG A 28 5.22 -20.33 -15.78
N GLY A 29 5.59 -19.23 -16.43
CA GLY A 29 5.49 -19.07 -17.89
C GLY A 29 4.04 -19.05 -18.39
N THR A 30 3.09 -18.73 -17.51
CA THR A 30 1.65 -18.75 -17.82
C THR A 30 1.08 -17.38 -18.18
N GLY A 31 1.87 -16.32 -18.00
CA GLY A 31 1.53 -14.96 -18.36
C GLY A 31 2.77 -14.06 -18.32
N VAL A 32 2.59 -12.80 -18.67
CA VAL A 32 3.61 -11.75 -18.55
C VAL A 32 3.01 -10.57 -17.80
N ILE A 33 3.80 -9.87 -17.00
CA ILE A 33 3.37 -8.61 -16.38
C ILE A 33 3.41 -7.53 -17.47
N ALA A 34 2.24 -7.13 -17.96
CA ALA A 34 2.13 -6.14 -19.04
C ALA A 34 2.30 -4.70 -18.53
N ILE A 35 1.96 -4.44 -17.26
CA ILE A 35 2.06 -3.14 -16.61
C ILE A 35 2.59 -3.38 -15.20
N ASP A 36 3.77 -2.84 -14.89
CA ASP A 36 4.34 -2.85 -13.54
C ASP A 36 4.56 -1.40 -13.06
N PRO A 37 3.70 -0.87 -12.17
CA PRO A 37 3.81 0.52 -11.71
C PRO A 37 5.08 0.77 -10.86
N PHE A 38 5.78 -0.27 -10.42
CA PHE A 38 7.06 -0.15 -9.71
C PHE A 38 8.27 -0.13 -10.65
N ALA A 39 8.16 -0.74 -11.84
CA ALA A 39 9.22 -0.71 -12.85
C ALA A 39 9.08 0.51 -13.77
N GLU A 40 7.85 0.85 -14.14
CA GLU A 40 7.52 1.97 -15.01
C GLU A 40 6.54 2.90 -14.26
N PRO A 41 7.04 4.02 -13.70
CA PRO A 41 6.20 4.95 -12.95
C PRO A 41 5.09 5.49 -13.84
N ILE A 42 3.83 5.31 -13.40
CA ILE A 42 2.66 5.91 -14.03
C ILE A 42 2.47 7.30 -13.41
N PRO A 43 2.75 8.41 -14.14
CA PRO A 43 2.78 9.75 -13.55
C PRO A 43 1.48 10.14 -12.84
N GLU A 44 0.34 9.72 -13.38
CA GLU A 44 -0.99 9.97 -12.83
C GLU A 44 -1.21 9.33 -11.45
N LEU A 45 -0.47 8.26 -11.14
CA LEU A 45 -0.57 7.51 -9.90
C LEU A 45 0.53 7.85 -8.89
N ALA A 46 1.54 8.65 -9.27
CA ALA A 46 2.71 8.92 -8.44
C ALA A 46 2.36 9.54 -7.07
N GLN A 47 1.22 10.23 -6.96
CA GLN A 47 0.74 10.86 -5.73
C GLN A 47 -0.53 10.21 -5.16
N VAL A 48 -1.00 9.10 -5.72
CA VAL A 48 -2.23 8.44 -5.27
C VAL A 48 -1.87 7.41 -4.21
N PRO A 49 -2.28 7.57 -2.93
CA PRO A 49 -2.06 6.54 -1.93
C PRO A 49 -2.86 5.29 -2.27
N TYR A 50 -2.17 4.18 -2.51
CA TYR A 50 -2.81 2.93 -2.93
C TYR A 50 -3.60 2.26 -1.78
N SER A 51 -3.02 2.25 -0.58
CA SER A 51 -3.64 1.70 0.63
C SER A 51 -3.61 2.74 1.75
N VAL A 52 -4.77 2.98 2.38
CA VAL A 52 -4.93 3.93 3.48
C VAL A 52 -5.58 3.26 4.69
N TRP A 53 -5.26 3.77 5.88
CA TRP A 53 -5.92 3.36 7.12
C TRP A 53 -7.10 4.30 7.40
N GLY A 54 -8.32 3.78 7.30
CA GLY A 54 -9.54 4.52 7.57
C GLY A 54 -10.22 4.07 8.88
N THR A 55 -10.88 5.00 9.56
CA THR A 55 -11.83 4.70 10.64
C THR A 55 -12.93 5.75 10.69
N SER A 56 -13.99 5.50 11.47
CA SER A 56 -15.07 6.47 11.64
C SER A 56 -14.67 7.65 12.54
N ARG A 57 -15.23 8.84 12.28
CA ARG A 57 -15.08 10.00 13.17
C ARG A 57 -15.50 9.68 14.63
N ALA A 58 -16.54 8.87 14.79
CA ALA A 58 -17.00 8.43 16.11
C ALA A 58 -15.94 7.56 16.83
N THR A 59 -15.22 6.70 16.11
CA THR A 59 -14.12 5.90 16.66
C THR A 59 -12.96 6.79 17.07
N LEU A 60 -12.57 7.77 16.23
CA LEU A 60 -11.52 8.75 16.55
C LEU A 60 -11.80 9.46 17.88
N GLN A 61 -13.04 9.93 18.06
CA GLN A 61 -13.44 10.66 19.26
C GLN A 61 -13.57 9.78 20.51
N LYS A 62 -14.11 8.56 20.36
CA LYS A 62 -14.37 7.67 21.51
C LYS A 62 -13.13 6.90 21.98
N ARG A 63 -12.14 6.72 21.10
CA ARG A 63 -10.96 5.89 21.39
C ARG A 63 -9.63 6.58 21.02
N PRO A 64 -9.40 7.84 21.42
CA PRO A 64 -8.23 8.60 20.98
C PRO A 64 -6.91 7.94 21.41
N ALA A 65 -6.86 7.35 22.61
CA ALA A 65 -5.67 6.65 23.10
C ALA A 65 -5.32 5.41 22.27
N ALA A 66 -6.32 4.64 21.86
CA ALA A 66 -6.11 3.45 21.02
C ALA A 66 -5.65 3.85 19.62
N ILE A 67 -6.28 4.88 19.03
CA ILE A 67 -5.88 5.42 17.73
C ILE A 67 -4.44 5.92 17.76
N ALA A 68 -4.06 6.69 18.78
CA ALA A 68 -2.68 7.16 18.95
C ALA A 68 -1.69 5.99 19.10
N ALA A 69 -2.06 4.93 19.82
CA ALA A 69 -1.24 3.73 19.93
C ALA A 69 -1.07 3.00 18.59
N SER A 70 -2.15 2.85 17.81
CA SER A 70 -2.11 2.27 16.47
C SER A 70 -1.25 3.09 15.52
N LEU A 71 -1.37 4.42 15.52
CA LEU A 71 -0.56 5.30 14.67
C LEU A 71 0.93 5.20 15.03
N ARG A 72 1.28 5.13 16.32
CA ARG A 72 2.67 4.86 16.73
C ARG A 72 3.17 3.50 16.24
N ALA A 73 2.36 2.45 16.34
CA ALA A 73 2.73 1.11 15.87
C ALA A 73 2.97 1.09 14.35
N ILE A 74 2.07 1.69 13.57
CA ILE A 74 2.20 1.82 12.11
C ILE A 74 3.45 2.63 11.77
N THR A 75 3.72 3.73 12.46
CA THR A 75 4.91 4.55 12.22
C THR A 75 6.20 3.77 12.48
N LYS A 76 6.24 2.94 13.53
CA LYS A 76 7.37 2.03 13.79
C LYS A 76 7.52 0.99 12.69
N ALA A 77 6.43 0.42 12.20
CA ALA A 77 6.46 -0.54 11.10
C ALA A 77 6.94 0.09 9.78
N ILE A 78 6.50 1.32 9.47
CA ILE A 78 6.98 2.11 8.33
C ILE A 78 8.49 2.33 8.42
N LYS A 79 8.97 2.75 9.60
CA LYS A 79 10.40 2.94 9.84
C LYS A 79 11.18 1.64 9.67
N LEU A 80 10.72 0.56 10.29
CA LEU A 80 11.35 -0.75 10.21
C LEU A 80 11.46 -1.23 8.75
N ALA A 81 10.38 -1.13 7.98
CA ALA A 81 10.35 -1.52 6.57
C ALA A 81 11.27 -0.67 5.69
N ALA A 82 11.51 0.59 6.06
CA ALA A 82 12.40 1.48 5.32
C ALA A 82 13.88 1.22 5.62
N GLU A 83 14.21 0.78 6.84
CA GLU A 83 15.59 0.78 7.34
C GLU A 83 16.18 -0.62 7.55
N ASN A 84 15.36 -1.65 7.79
CA ASN A 84 15.83 -2.99 8.12
C ASN A 84 15.02 -4.08 7.38
N GLN A 85 15.50 -4.45 6.19
CA GLN A 85 14.88 -5.46 5.34
C GLN A 85 14.91 -6.86 5.96
N GLU A 86 16.02 -7.24 6.59
CA GLU A 86 16.17 -8.57 7.20
C GLU A 86 15.14 -8.77 8.33
N GLU A 87 15.03 -7.79 9.22
CA GLU A 87 14.06 -7.84 10.31
C GLU A 87 12.62 -7.78 9.80
N THR A 88 12.36 -6.98 8.76
CA THR A 88 11.05 -6.93 8.09
C THR A 88 10.67 -8.31 7.54
N LEU A 89 11.58 -8.98 6.83
CA LEU A 89 11.39 -10.32 6.31
C LEU A 89 11.14 -11.33 7.43
N ARG A 90 11.91 -11.25 8.51
CA ARG A 90 11.78 -12.13 9.69
C ARG A 90 10.39 -12.05 10.31
N VAL A 91 9.82 -10.83 10.39
CA VAL A 91 8.47 -10.60 10.95
C VAL A 91 7.37 -10.99 9.96
N MET A 92 7.55 -10.73 8.66
CA MET A 92 6.53 -10.97 7.65
C MET A 92 6.40 -12.44 7.24
N ARG A 93 7.50 -13.17 7.06
CA ARG A 93 7.50 -14.55 6.53
C ARG A 93 6.52 -15.49 7.26
N PRO A 94 6.44 -15.52 8.62
CA PRO A 94 5.49 -16.39 9.32
C PRO A 94 4.01 -16.07 9.06
N GLN A 95 3.70 -14.84 8.60
CA GLN A 95 2.33 -14.40 8.30
C GLN A 95 1.88 -14.81 6.89
N ILE A 96 2.81 -15.18 6.01
CA ILE A 96 2.55 -15.49 4.60
C ILE A 96 2.83 -16.98 4.37
N LYS A 97 1.80 -17.81 4.53
CA LYS A 97 1.95 -19.29 4.55
C LYS A 97 1.90 -19.97 3.18
N ASP A 98 1.26 -19.32 2.20
CA ASP A 98 0.91 -19.94 0.91
C ASP A 98 1.70 -19.36 -0.28
N VAL A 99 2.81 -18.67 0.01
CA VAL A 99 3.67 -18.04 -1.00
C VAL A 99 5.07 -18.67 -0.92
N PRO A 100 5.64 -19.14 -2.04
CA PRO A 100 7.01 -19.65 -2.05
C PRO A 100 7.99 -18.63 -1.47
N PRO A 101 8.97 -19.03 -0.63
CA PRO A 101 9.91 -18.10 0.01
C PRO A 101 10.60 -17.15 -0.98
N GLU A 102 11.00 -17.66 -2.14
CA GLU A 102 11.65 -16.90 -3.22
C GLU A 102 10.72 -15.83 -3.83
N ALA A 103 9.40 -16.07 -3.86
CA ALA A 103 8.43 -15.08 -4.31
C ALA A 103 8.20 -14.00 -3.24
N ILE A 104 8.29 -14.34 -1.95
CA ILE A 104 8.19 -13.36 -0.85
C ILE A 104 9.35 -12.36 -0.90
N ASP A 105 10.58 -12.86 -1.09
CA ASP A 105 11.78 -12.02 -1.13
C ASP A 105 11.73 -11.03 -2.32
N ALA A 106 11.34 -11.52 -3.50
CA ALA A 106 11.18 -10.68 -4.70
C ALA A 106 10.10 -9.61 -4.52
N VAL A 107 8.95 -9.98 -3.94
CA VAL A 107 7.86 -9.03 -3.65
C VAL A 107 8.31 -7.98 -2.64
N ILE A 108 9.00 -8.36 -1.57
CA ILE A 108 9.42 -7.39 -0.56
C ILE A 108 10.42 -6.38 -1.14
N GLU A 109 11.37 -6.81 -1.97
CA GLU A 109 12.27 -5.87 -2.63
C GLU A 109 11.53 -4.90 -3.56
N LYS A 110 10.62 -5.43 -4.40
CA LYS A 110 9.78 -4.61 -5.29
C LYS A 110 8.97 -3.56 -4.51
N TYR A 111 8.29 -3.98 -3.45
CA TYR A 111 7.41 -3.10 -2.67
C TYR A 111 8.18 -2.12 -1.78
N ARG A 112 9.44 -2.41 -1.41
CA ARG A 112 10.27 -1.48 -0.62
C ARG A 112 10.39 -0.11 -1.27
N HIS A 113 10.41 -0.05 -2.60
CA HIS A 113 10.52 1.19 -3.36
C HIS A 113 9.24 2.04 -3.31
N GLY A 114 8.05 1.42 -3.34
CA GLY A 114 6.78 2.14 -3.24
C GLY A 114 6.15 2.16 -1.84
N ALA A 115 6.77 1.53 -0.86
CA ALA A 115 6.30 1.56 0.53
C ALA A 115 6.30 3.00 1.07
N ALA A 116 5.25 3.32 1.83
CA ALA A 116 5.13 4.63 2.48
C ALA A 116 6.33 4.90 3.38
N ARG A 117 6.79 6.16 3.39
CA ARG A 117 7.88 6.64 4.28
C ARG A 117 7.37 7.40 5.50
N THR A 118 6.06 7.67 5.53
CA THR A 118 5.40 8.40 6.62
C THR A 118 3.94 7.95 6.72
N PRO A 119 3.34 7.94 7.92
CA PRO A 119 1.91 7.71 8.09
C PRO A 119 1.04 8.93 7.70
N VAL A 120 1.67 10.08 7.42
CA VAL A 120 0.99 11.36 7.16
C VAL A 120 0.53 11.41 5.71
N ILE A 121 -0.76 11.72 5.48
CA ILE A 121 -1.32 11.90 4.13
C ILE A 121 -1.31 13.39 3.79
N SER A 122 -0.83 13.78 2.61
CA SER A 122 -0.79 15.19 2.21
C SER A 122 -2.07 15.65 1.49
N PRO A 123 -2.36 16.96 1.47
CA PRO A 123 -3.43 17.52 0.64
C PRO A 123 -3.27 17.20 -0.85
N ALA A 124 -2.03 17.24 -1.36
CA ALA A 124 -1.73 16.90 -2.75
C ALA A 124 -2.06 15.45 -3.09
N GLN A 125 -1.90 14.53 -2.13
CA GLN A 125 -2.29 13.13 -2.31
C GLN A 125 -3.81 12.96 -2.40
N VAL A 126 -4.58 13.68 -1.57
CA VAL A 126 -6.06 13.66 -1.69
C VAL A 126 -6.51 14.27 -3.00
N GLU A 127 -5.92 15.40 -3.41
CA GLU A 127 -6.22 16.03 -4.70
C GLU A 127 -5.92 15.09 -5.88
N ALA A 128 -4.76 14.42 -5.86
CA ALA A 128 -4.40 13.44 -6.88
C ALA A 128 -5.39 12.26 -6.92
N THR A 129 -5.81 11.74 -5.77
CA THR A 129 -6.83 10.69 -5.69
C THR A 129 -8.18 11.16 -6.24
N VAL A 130 -8.66 12.35 -5.87
CA VAL A 130 -9.92 12.90 -6.39
C VAL A 130 -9.85 13.10 -7.91
N ARG A 131 -8.74 13.63 -8.42
CA ARG A 131 -8.49 13.76 -9.86
C ARG A 131 -8.53 12.39 -10.55
N TRP A 132 -7.83 11.40 -10.02
CA TRP A 132 -7.80 10.04 -10.54
C TRP A 132 -9.20 9.40 -10.54
N MET A 133 -9.93 9.50 -9.44
CA MET A 133 -11.29 8.95 -9.29
C MET A 133 -12.31 9.61 -10.21
N ASN A 134 -12.08 10.86 -10.62
CA ASN A 134 -12.96 11.58 -11.54
C ASN A 134 -12.65 11.32 -13.02
N LEU A 135 -11.61 10.54 -13.35
CA LEU A 135 -11.29 10.22 -14.74
C LEU A 135 -12.43 9.40 -15.37
N GLY A 136 -13.06 9.97 -16.39
CA GLY A 136 -14.17 9.34 -17.10
C GLY A 136 -15.53 9.44 -16.40
N GLU A 137 -15.62 10.12 -15.25
CA GLU A 137 -16.87 10.24 -14.50
C GLU A 137 -17.79 11.33 -15.06
N SER A 138 -19.06 10.97 -15.28
CA SER A 138 -20.09 11.92 -15.75
C SER A 138 -20.54 12.91 -14.67
N LYS A 139 -20.32 12.57 -13.40
CA LYS A 139 -20.63 13.42 -12.24
C LYS A 139 -19.44 13.41 -11.28
N PRO A 140 -18.46 14.32 -11.50
CA PRO A 140 -17.26 14.36 -10.68
C PRO A 140 -17.58 14.61 -9.20
N MET A 141 -16.88 13.90 -8.32
CA MET A 141 -16.93 14.16 -6.88
C MET A 141 -16.00 15.31 -6.50
N SER A 142 -16.39 16.07 -5.49
CA SER A 142 -15.54 17.07 -4.83
C SER A 142 -15.39 16.69 -3.37
N VAL A 143 -14.15 16.52 -2.94
CA VAL A 143 -13.80 16.15 -1.57
C VAL A 143 -12.64 17.03 -1.13
N ARG A 144 -12.76 17.64 0.05
CA ARG A 144 -11.67 18.43 0.63
C ARG A 144 -10.83 17.56 1.55
N PHE A 145 -9.55 17.92 1.68
CA PHE A 145 -8.61 17.18 2.52
C PHE A 145 -9.11 17.01 3.97
N GLU A 146 -9.58 18.10 4.58
CA GLU A 146 -10.09 18.14 5.96
C GLU A 146 -11.39 17.33 6.18
N ASP A 147 -12.09 16.98 5.09
CA ASP A 147 -13.30 16.18 5.16
C ASP A 147 -13.00 14.68 5.29
N VAL A 148 -11.80 14.24 4.91
CA VAL A 148 -11.43 12.82 4.84
C VAL A 148 -10.12 12.44 5.53
N VAL A 149 -9.28 13.42 5.90
CA VAL A 149 -8.01 13.16 6.60
C VAL A 149 -7.98 13.83 7.98
N ASP A 150 -7.56 13.06 8.97
CA ASP A 150 -7.13 13.55 10.30
C ASP A 150 -5.69 13.11 10.53
N ASN A 151 -4.75 14.04 10.36
CA ASN A 151 -3.32 13.78 10.48
C ASN A 151 -2.76 14.02 11.90
N GLY A 152 -3.52 14.58 12.84
CA GLY A 152 -2.94 15.10 14.09
C GLY A 152 -2.18 14.03 14.88
N GLY A 153 -2.75 12.82 14.97
CA GLY A 153 -2.07 11.68 15.59
C GLY A 153 -0.89 11.13 14.78
N ALA A 154 -0.98 11.17 13.44
CA ALA A 154 0.05 10.66 12.54
C ALA A 154 1.29 11.56 12.53
N GLU A 155 1.09 12.88 12.50
CA GLU A 155 2.15 13.90 12.59
C GLU A 155 2.89 13.80 13.93
N ALA A 156 2.15 13.67 15.04
CA ALA A 156 2.74 13.51 16.36
C ALA A 156 3.59 12.23 16.45
N ALA A 157 3.12 11.11 15.90
CA ALA A 157 3.87 9.87 15.86
C ALA A 157 5.13 9.97 14.98
N ALA A 158 4.99 10.55 13.78
CA ALA A 158 6.09 10.73 12.83
C ALA A 158 7.21 11.62 13.40
N ALA A 159 6.85 12.74 14.03
CA ALA A 159 7.80 13.69 14.61
C ALA A 159 8.72 13.06 15.67
N VAL A 160 8.23 12.07 16.41
CA VAL A 160 9.00 11.36 17.45
C VAL A 160 9.75 10.17 16.85
N ILE A 161 9.04 9.29 16.15
CA ILE A 161 9.57 7.97 15.78
C ILE A 161 10.51 8.04 14.59
N LEU A 162 10.15 8.78 13.54
CA LEU A 162 10.95 8.83 12.30
C LEU A 162 12.24 9.65 12.46
N LYS A 163 12.32 10.51 13.48
CA LYS A 163 13.52 11.31 13.78
C LYS A 163 14.44 10.65 14.82
N SER A 164 13.97 9.62 15.51
CA SER A 164 14.80 8.89 16.48
C SER A 164 15.83 8.04 15.74
N PRO A 165 17.04 7.81 16.29
CA PRO A 165 17.93 6.78 15.77
C PRO A 165 17.32 5.38 15.93
N SER A 166 17.86 4.41 15.21
CA SER A 166 17.37 3.03 15.18
C SER A 166 18.14 2.13 16.12
#